data_AF-A0A9X0AGF8-F1
#
_entry.id   AF-A0A9X0AGF8-F1
#
_cell.length_a   1.000
_cell.length_b   1.000
_cell.length_c   1.000
_cell.angle_alpha   90.00
_cell.angle_beta   90.00
_cell.angle_gamma   90.00
#
_symmetry.space_group_name_H-M   'P 1'
#
loop_
_entity.id
_entity.type
_entity.pdbx_description
1 polymer ?
#
loop_
_entity_poly.entity_id
_entity_poly.type
_entity_poly.pdbx_seq_one_letter_code
_entity_poly.pdbx_strand_id
1 'polypeptide(L)'
;MISNNLTPIVSGYVISSLSWHWSFWLLAILWVVILAATLACFPETTFYRDTSSDNSVEVEMLEEDNSTPQNNKLDNPAQTTSSPRHEAENFDVEKYSQASSWKYHFGFGAVKFHNQSRVFKLCVDPIILLAHPAVLWGCVMWSAVFTWIILIGAVVSQIFGAPPYSMSTTAVGNLAGIAPLIGSTIGTLTGGWSCDKVAGYLALRNRGVYEPEFRLLIIIPAFVAMAIGGFGLGAAIDKGLSPVTCGVFMAILNFAVGAGCTGVVAYTNDVCSQRSSEAFGLTMVSYHFFEKDEKINV
;
A
#
# COMPACT_ATOMS: atom_id res chain seq x y z
N MET A 1 -5.63 4.45 6.16
CA MET A 1 -5.97 4.53 7.60
C MET A 1 -7.10 5.53 7.85
N ILE A 2 -6.96 6.77 7.37
CA ILE A 2 -7.93 7.87 7.60
C ILE A 2 -9.36 7.50 7.15
N SER A 3 -9.53 6.88 5.98
CA SER A 3 -10.84 6.50 5.43
C SER A 3 -11.64 5.54 6.33
N ASN A 4 -10.97 4.58 6.97
CA ASN A 4 -11.64 3.58 7.81
C ASN A 4 -12.35 4.21 9.01
N ASN A 5 -11.82 5.32 9.52
CA ASN A 5 -12.35 6.02 10.68
C ASN A 5 -13.49 6.99 10.34
N LEU A 6 -13.77 7.23 9.05
CA LEU A 6 -14.95 7.99 8.62
C LEU A 6 -16.21 7.11 8.58
N THR A 7 -16.04 5.81 8.32
CA THR A 7 -17.15 4.86 8.19
C THR A 7 -18.10 4.87 9.39
N PRO A 8 -17.63 4.81 10.67
CA PRO A 8 -18.51 4.81 11.84
C PRO A 8 -19.33 6.09 11.99
N ILE A 9 -18.77 7.22 11.56
CA ILE A 9 -19.44 8.53 11.60
C ILE A 9 -20.62 8.49 10.64
N VAL A 10 -20.37 8.19 9.37
CA VAL A 10 -21.41 8.15 8.33
C VAL A 10 -22.46 7.09 8.67
N SER A 11 -22.04 5.89 9.10
CA SER A 11 -22.97 4.83 9.47
C SER A 11 -23.85 5.21 10.66
N GLY A 12 -23.32 5.92 11.67
CA GLY A 12 -24.10 6.37 12.82
C GLY A 12 -25.28 7.26 12.43
N TYR A 13 -25.05 8.24 11.54
CA TYR A 13 -26.10 9.12 11.03
C TYR A 13 -27.11 8.40 10.14
N VAL A 14 -26.66 7.50 9.26
CA VAL A 14 -27.54 6.71 8.38
C VAL A 14 -28.45 5.80 9.21
N ILE A 15 -27.91 5.09 10.20
CA ILE A 15 -28.69 4.17 11.04
C ILE A 15 -29.74 4.94 11.86
N SER A 16 -29.38 6.10 12.39
CA SER A 16 -30.30 6.92 13.19
C SER A 16 -31.44 7.54 12.38
N SER A 17 -31.27 7.75 11.08
CA SER A 17 -32.24 8.48 10.23
C SER A 17 -33.01 7.59 9.26
N LEU A 18 -32.35 6.59 8.67
CA LEU A 18 -32.89 5.74 7.60
C LEU A 18 -33.01 4.26 7.99
N SER A 19 -32.74 3.86 9.24
CA SER A 19 -32.69 2.45 9.69
C SER A 19 -31.47 1.67 9.19
N TRP A 20 -31.17 0.54 9.85
CA TRP A 20 -29.96 -0.26 9.60
C TRP A 20 -29.88 -0.91 8.20
N HIS A 21 -31.01 -1.25 7.59
CA HIS A 21 -31.03 -1.87 6.25
C HIS A 21 -30.46 -0.95 5.16
N TRP A 22 -30.66 0.36 5.30
CA TRP A 22 -30.20 1.33 4.30
C TRP A 22 -28.68 1.49 4.28
N SER A 23 -27.98 1.13 5.34
CA SER A 23 -26.51 1.05 5.34
C SER A 23 -26.00 0.03 4.31
N PHE A 24 -26.67 -1.13 4.18
CA PHE A 24 -26.30 -2.15 3.19
C PHE A 24 -26.64 -1.72 1.76
N TRP A 25 -27.79 -1.09 1.55
CA TRP A 25 -28.18 -0.57 0.23
C TRP A 25 -27.24 0.53 -0.26
N LEU A 26 -26.84 1.47 0.61
CA LEU A 26 -25.88 2.51 0.26
C LEU A 26 -24.51 1.93 -0.09
N LEU A 27 -24.04 0.92 0.66
CA LEU A 27 -22.80 0.23 0.36
C LEU A 27 -22.84 -0.46 -1.02
N ALA A 28 -23.95 -1.14 -1.34
CA ALA A 28 -24.14 -1.81 -2.62
C ALA A 28 -24.16 -0.83 -3.80
N ILE A 29 -24.90 0.29 -3.67
CA ILE A 29 -24.96 1.34 -4.70
C ILE A 29 -23.56 1.92 -4.93
N LEU A 30 -22.84 2.25 -3.86
CA LEU A 30 -21.51 2.84 -3.96
C LEU A 30 -20.51 1.88 -4.62
N TRP A 31 -20.59 0.58 -4.33
CA TRP A 31 -19.81 -0.45 -5.01
C TRP A 31 -20.09 -0.51 -6.52
N VAL A 32 -21.37 -0.49 -6.91
CA VAL A 32 -21.76 -0.50 -8.33
C VAL A 32 -21.27 0.75 -9.04
N VAL A 33 -21.37 1.91 -8.41
CA VAL A 33 -20.89 3.18 -8.98
C VAL A 33 -19.37 3.17 -9.15
N ILE A 34 -18.61 2.71 -8.15
CA ILE A 34 -17.15 2.58 -8.26
C ILE A 34 -16.79 1.60 -9.38
N LEU A 35 -17.44 0.45 -9.45
CA LEU A 35 -17.20 -0.54 -10.51
C LEU A 35 -17.50 0.03 -11.90
N ALA A 36 -18.62 0.74 -12.06
CA ALA A 36 -18.96 1.41 -13.31
C ALA A 36 -17.94 2.50 -13.67
N ALA A 37 -17.50 3.29 -12.69
CA ALA A 37 -16.48 4.31 -12.89
C ALA A 37 -15.12 3.71 -13.26
N THR A 38 -14.71 2.59 -12.66
CA THR A 38 -13.48 1.89 -13.04
C THR A 38 -13.56 1.38 -14.47
N LEU A 39 -14.68 0.79 -14.89
CA LEU A 39 -14.88 0.34 -16.27
C LEU A 39 -14.89 1.49 -17.28
N ALA A 40 -15.41 2.66 -16.91
CA ALA A 40 -15.49 3.82 -17.80
C ALA A 40 -14.19 4.64 -17.86
N CYS A 41 -13.48 4.78 -16.73
CA CYS A 41 -12.32 5.67 -16.61
C CYS A 41 -10.96 4.96 -16.81
N PHE A 42 -10.89 3.63 -16.70
CA PHE A 42 -9.66 2.86 -16.93
C PHE A 42 -9.85 1.86 -18.09
N PRO A 43 -9.81 2.32 -19.36
CA PRO A 43 -9.61 1.41 -20.47
C PRO A 43 -8.22 0.76 -20.30
N GLU A 44 -8.17 -0.57 -20.21
CA GLU A 44 -6.91 -1.32 -20.01
C GLU A 44 -5.83 -0.91 -21.02
N THR A 45 -4.70 -0.43 -20.54
CA THR A 45 -3.49 -0.18 -21.34
C THR A 45 -2.42 -1.22 -21.04
N THR A 46 -2.73 -2.50 -21.27
CA THR A 46 -1.69 -3.55 -21.27
C THR A 46 -0.83 -3.39 -22.52
N PHE A 47 0.26 -2.63 -22.42
CA PHE A 47 1.31 -2.57 -23.43
C PHE A 47 2.21 -3.81 -23.32
N TYR A 48 2.19 -4.68 -24.34
CA TYR A 48 3.22 -5.69 -24.52
C TYR A 48 4.50 -4.97 -24.99
N ARG A 49 5.53 -4.91 -24.16
CA ARG A 49 6.89 -4.59 -24.60
C ARG A 49 7.51 -5.88 -25.12
N ASP A 50 7.65 -6.02 -26.44
CA ASP A 50 8.46 -7.08 -27.00
C ASP A 50 9.91 -6.87 -26.55
N THR A 51 10.38 -7.75 -25.69
CA THR A 51 11.79 -7.85 -25.28
C THR A 51 12.56 -8.53 -26.42
N SER A 52 12.59 -7.89 -27.59
CA SER A 52 13.38 -8.32 -28.76
C SER A 52 14.32 -7.19 -29.17
N SER A 53 15.10 -6.69 -28.22
CA SER A 53 16.31 -5.88 -28.44
C SER A 53 17.09 -5.84 -27.13
N ASP A 54 17.43 -7.02 -26.63
CA ASP A 54 18.51 -7.21 -25.67
C ASP A 54 19.70 -7.74 -26.48
N ASN A 55 20.39 -6.83 -27.18
CA ASN A 55 21.73 -7.08 -27.67
C ASN A 55 22.68 -6.28 -26.78
N SER A 56 23.26 -6.99 -25.82
CA SER A 56 24.61 -6.81 -25.29
C SER A 56 25.07 -5.35 -25.09
N VAL A 57 24.85 -4.80 -23.90
CA VAL A 57 25.81 -3.87 -23.32
C VAL A 57 26.62 -4.65 -22.30
N GLU A 58 27.68 -5.28 -22.81
CA GLU A 58 28.79 -5.78 -22.01
C GLU A 58 29.42 -4.57 -21.32
N VAL A 59 29.26 -4.48 -20.00
CA VAL A 59 29.96 -3.48 -19.19
C VAL A 59 31.40 -3.97 -19.04
N GLU A 60 32.24 -3.62 -20.01
CA GLU A 60 33.69 -3.80 -19.88
C GLU A 60 34.25 -2.64 -19.05
N MET A 61 34.64 -2.97 -17.81
CA MET A 61 35.39 -2.08 -16.92
C MET A 61 36.80 -1.92 -17.49
N LEU A 62 37.17 -0.71 -17.91
CA LEU A 62 38.55 -0.42 -18.29
C LEU A 62 39.26 0.33 -17.15
N GLU A 63 40.14 -0.42 -16.48
CA GLU A 63 41.24 0.07 -15.64
C GLU A 63 42.24 0.88 -16.47
N GLU A 64 42.87 1.83 -15.78
CA GLU A 64 43.91 2.74 -16.22
C GLU A 64 45.29 2.06 -16.10
N ASP A 65 46.08 1.92 -17.18
CA ASP A 65 47.56 2.04 -17.12
C ASP A 65 48.25 2.19 -18.50
N ASN A 66 49.38 2.90 -18.45
CA ASN A 66 50.32 3.37 -19.46
C ASN A 66 50.80 2.40 -20.55
N SER A 67 50.95 2.91 -21.78
CA SER A 67 52.25 3.11 -22.47
C SER A 67 52.12 3.37 -23.99
N THR A 68 52.69 4.49 -24.45
CA THR A 68 53.03 4.84 -25.86
C THR A 68 54.24 4.00 -26.35
N PRO A 69 54.74 4.06 -27.62
CA PRO A 69 54.28 4.74 -28.85
C PRO A 69 54.47 3.98 -30.20
N GLN A 70 53.68 4.27 -31.25
CA GLN A 70 54.15 4.29 -32.67
C GLN A 70 53.05 4.85 -33.61
N ASN A 71 53.11 6.10 -34.09
CA ASN A 71 53.88 6.63 -35.24
C ASN A 71 53.38 6.15 -36.63
N ASN A 72 52.54 6.94 -37.33
CA ASN A 72 52.93 7.69 -38.55
C ASN A 72 51.75 8.18 -39.42
N LYS A 73 51.88 9.47 -39.80
CA LYS A 73 51.47 10.17 -41.04
C LYS A 73 49.98 10.52 -41.25
N LEU A 74 49.60 11.80 -41.13
CA LEU A 74 49.74 12.97 -42.03
C LEU A 74 48.60 13.03 -43.08
N ASP A 75 47.61 13.90 -42.86
CA ASP A 75 47.38 15.13 -43.65
C ASP A 75 45.99 15.73 -43.34
N ASN A 76 46.00 17.02 -42.97
CA ASN A 76 44.86 17.94 -42.90
C ASN A 76 45.17 19.04 -43.94
N PRO A 77 44.19 19.73 -44.58
CA PRO A 77 43.44 20.76 -43.85
C PRO A 77 42.01 21.12 -44.35
N ALA A 78 41.20 21.68 -43.42
CA ALA A 78 40.20 22.75 -43.58
C ALA A 78 38.97 22.51 -44.52
N GLN A 79 37.74 22.98 -44.32
CA GLN A 79 37.01 23.81 -43.36
C GLN A 79 35.51 23.87 -43.84
N THR A 80 34.55 24.10 -42.94
CA THR A 80 33.22 24.76 -43.13
C THR A 80 31.97 23.95 -43.53
N THR A 81 31.15 23.65 -42.50
CA THR A 81 29.70 23.91 -42.33
C THR A 81 28.71 23.79 -43.52
N SER A 82 27.77 22.82 -43.46
CA SER A 82 26.31 23.07 -43.59
C SER A 82 25.43 21.79 -43.47
N SER A 83 24.43 21.88 -42.57
CA SER A 83 23.11 21.22 -42.46
C SER A 83 22.82 19.87 -43.19
N PRO A 84 22.33 18.82 -42.51
CA PRO A 84 21.77 17.64 -43.17
C PRO A 84 20.29 17.87 -43.56
N ARG A 85 20.00 17.80 -44.86
CA ARG A 85 18.65 17.77 -45.43
C ARG A 85 18.33 16.32 -45.85
N HIS A 86 17.35 15.75 -45.17
CA HIS A 86 16.48 14.62 -45.53
C HIS A 86 16.82 13.77 -46.76
N GLU A 87 17.05 12.47 -46.52
CA GLU A 87 16.61 11.41 -47.41
C GLU A 87 15.78 10.42 -46.58
N ALA A 88 14.48 10.39 -46.85
CA ALA A 88 13.49 9.59 -46.16
C ALA A 88 13.47 8.19 -46.78
N GLU A 89 13.96 7.20 -46.05
CA GLU A 89 13.71 5.80 -46.37
C GLU A 89 12.29 5.44 -45.93
N ASN A 90 11.52 4.91 -46.88
CA ASN A 90 10.13 4.51 -46.73
C ASN A 90 10.01 3.42 -45.65
N PHE A 91 9.48 3.78 -44.48
CA PHE A 91 8.95 2.80 -43.54
C PHE A 91 7.48 2.61 -43.90
N ASP A 92 7.17 1.45 -44.49
CA ASP A 92 5.81 1.01 -44.73
C ASP A 92 5.04 1.05 -43.40
N VAL A 93 4.20 2.08 -43.25
CA VAL A 93 3.18 2.14 -42.21
C VAL A 93 2.13 1.11 -42.60
N GLU A 94 2.42 -0.14 -42.24
CA GLU A 94 1.46 -1.22 -42.40
C GLU A 94 0.22 -0.85 -41.56
N LYS A 95 -0.85 -0.66 -42.33
CA LYS A 95 -2.15 -0.14 -41.96
C LYS A 95 -2.74 -1.02 -40.86
N TYR A 96 -2.53 -0.66 -39.59
CA TYR A 96 -3.23 -1.29 -38.49
C TYR A 96 -4.71 -1.01 -38.62
N SER A 97 -5.39 -2.05 -39.12
CA SER A 97 -6.82 -2.11 -39.35
C SER A 97 -7.57 -1.73 -38.09
N GLN A 98 -8.45 -0.76 -38.29
CA GLN A 98 -9.51 -0.27 -37.43
C GLN A 98 -10.39 -1.44 -36.92
N ALA A 99 -9.94 -2.17 -35.91
CA ALA A 99 -10.69 -3.23 -35.28
C ALA A 99 -11.42 -2.72 -34.01
N SER A 100 -12.73 -2.50 -34.14
CA SER A 100 -13.78 -2.41 -33.10
C SER A 100 -13.40 -1.81 -31.73
N SER A 101 -13.66 -0.49 -31.60
CA SER A 101 -13.41 0.34 -30.41
C SER A 101 -14.07 -0.15 -29.10
N TRP A 102 -15.14 -0.95 -29.16
CA TRP A 102 -15.93 -1.31 -27.97
C TRP A 102 -15.37 -2.51 -27.21
N LYS A 103 -14.63 -3.40 -27.90
CA LYS A 103 -14.01 -4.59 -27.30
C LYS A 103 -12.77 -4.26 -26.47
N TYR A 104 -12.13 -3.13 -26.74
CA TYR A 104 -10.99 -2.61 -25.99
C TYR A 104 -11.41 -1.80 -24.76
N HIS A 105 -12.62 -1.22 -24.75
CA HIS A 105 -13.15 -0.52 -23.56
C HIS A 105 -13.48 -1.48 -22.39
N PHE A 106 -13.77 -2.76 -22.68
CA PHE A 106 -14.08 -3.77 -21.67
C PHE A 106 -12.92 -4.74 -21.39
N GLY A 107 -11.70 -4.51 -21.91
CA GLY A 107 -10.50 -5.32 -21.64
C GLY A 107 -10.50 -6.75 -22.22
N PHE A 108 -11.66 -7.30 -22.62
CA PHE A 108 -11.77 -8.68 -23.12
C PHE A 108 -10.98 -8.97 -24.41
N GLY A 109 -10.53 -7.95 -25.14
CA GLY A 109 -9.71 -8.11 -26.35
C GLY A 109 -8.19 -8.05 -26.14
N ALA A 110 -7.71 -7.53 -24.99
CA ALA A 110 -6.29 -7.26 -24.76
C ALA A 110 -5.55 -8.40 -24.03
N VAL A 111 -6.29 -9.30 -23.38
CA VAL A 111 -5.70 -10.46 -22.68
C VAL A 111 -5.57 -11.65 -23.64
N LYS A 112 -4.58 -11.60 -24.52
CA LYS A 112 -4.12 -12.83 -25.19
C LYS A 112 -3.40 -13.69 -24.14
N PHE A 113 -4.11 -14.67 -23.57
CA PHE A 113 -3.54 -15.74 -22.76
C PHE A 113 -2.66 -16.65 -23.63
N HIS A 114 -1.52 -16.15 -24.11
CA HIS A 114 -0.65 -16.90 -25.00
C HIS A 114 0.09 -18.04 -24.27
N ASN A 115 0.20 -17.97 -22.93
CA ASN A 115 0.83 -19.01 -22.11
C ASN A 115 0.10 -19.17 -20.76
N GLN A 116 -0.61 -20.29 -20.57
CA GLN A 116 -1.22 -20.64 -19.27
C GLN A 116 -0.16 -20.79 -18.16
N SER A 117 1.06 -21.18 -18.52
CA SER A 117 2.21 -21.24 -17.62
C SER A 117 2.61 -19.87 -17.08
N ARG A 118 2.43 -18.78 -17.84
CA ARG A 118 2.71 -17.41 -17.37
C ARG A 118 1.65 -16.93 -16.38
N VAL A 119 0.38 -17.26 -16.60
CA VAL A 119 -0.71 -16.95 -15.65
C VAL A 119 -0.54 -17.74 -14.36
N PHE A 120 -0.26 -19.05 -14.46
CA PHE A 120 0.00 -19.88 -13.31
C PHE A 120 1.24 -19.40 -12.53
N LYS A 121 2.32 -19.04 -13.24
CA LYS A 121 3.50 -18.45 -12.62
C LYS A 121 3.19 -17.12 -11.93
N LEU A 122 2.42 -16.22 -12.56
CA LEU A 122 1.94 -14.97 -11.95
C LEU A 122 1.09 -15.21 -10.68
N CYS A 123 0.35 -16.32 -10.59
CA CYS A 123 -0.41 -16.69 -9.40
C CYS A 123 0.44 -17.35 -8.30
N VAL A 124 1.51 -18.06 -8.67
CA VAL A 124 2.37 -18.82 -7.74
C VAL A 124 3.56 -18.01 -7.24
N ASP A 125 4.10 -17.11 -8.07
CA ASP A 125 5.17 -16.17 -7.75
C ASP A 125 4.91 -15.34 -6.47
N PRO A 126 3.67 -14.87 -6.18
CA PRO A 126 3.36 -14.22 -4.92
C PRO A 126 3.35 -15.20 -3.72
N ILE A 127 2.92 -16.45 -3.90
CA ILE A 127 2.95 -17.46 -2.83
C ILE A 127 4.40 -17.82 -2.46
N ILE A 128 5.29 -17.91 -3.45
CA ILE A 128 6.72 -18.14 -3.23
C ILE A 128 7.37 -16.95 -2.53
N LEU A 129 6.97 -15.71 -2.88
CA LEU A 129 7.44 -14.51 -2.20
C LEU A 129 6.99 -14.47 -0.74
N LEU A 130 5.80 -15.00 -0.45
CA LEU A 130 5.28 -15.14 0.90
C LEU A 130 6.07 -16.14 1.75
N ALA A 131 6.83 -17.06 1.16
CA ALA A 131 7.73 -17.93 1.92
C ALA A 131 9.00 -17.21 2.41
N HIS A 132 9.25 -15.98 1.94
CA HIS A 132 10.39 -15.20 2.41
C HIS A 132 10.16 -14.72 3.86
N PRO A 133 11.08 -14.98 4.80
CA PRO A 133 10.86 -14.73 6.23
C PRO A 133 10.55 -13.26 6.55
N ALA A 134 11.14 -12.32 5.81
CA ALA A 134 10.86 -10.89 5.98
C ALA A 134 9.41 -10.51 5.59
N VAL A 135 8.85 -11.17 4.56
CA VAL A 135 7.47 -10.93 4.10
C VAL A 135 6.48 -11.60 5.06
N LEU A 136 6.79 -12.80 5.56
CA LEU A 136 6.00 -13.45 6.63
C LEU A 136 5.93 -12.57 7.87
N TRP A 137 7.08 -12.06 8.32
CA TRP A 137 7.14 -11.15 9.46
C TRP A 137 6.30 -9.89 9.21
N GLY A 138 6.41 -9.30 8.01
CA GLY A 138 5.60 -8.14 7.62
C GLY A 138 4.10 -8.43 7.67
N CYS A 139 3.66 -9.59 7.15
CA CYS A 139 2.26 -10.02 7.20
C CYS A 139 1.76 -10.22 8.64
N VAL A 140 2.56 -10.91 9.48
CA VAL A 140 2.21 -11.15 10.89
C VAL A 140 2.10 -9.83 11.66
N MET A 141 3.06 -8.93 11.49
CA MET A 141 3.05 -7.62 12.14
C MET A 141 1.91 -6.74 11.64
N TRP A 142 1.62 -6.77 10.35
CA TRP A 142 0.46 -6.09 9.77
C TRP A 142 -0.84 -6.56 10.41
N SER A 143 -1.05 -7.88 10.47
CA SER A 143 -2.22 -8.46 11.12
C SER A 143 -2.29 -8.06 12.59
N ALA A 144 -1.21 -8.21 13.34
CA ALA A 144 -1.18 -7.89 14.77
C ALA A 144 -1.55 -6.43 15.05
N VAL A 145 -1.09 -5.50 14.21
CA VAL A 145 -1.43 -4.07 14.32
C VAL A 145 -2.91 -3.81 13.98
N PHE A 146 -3.48 -4.52 13.00
CA PHE A 146 -4.89 -4.37 12.61
C PHE A 146 -5.88 -5.06 13.54
N THR A 147 -5.53 -6.18 14.16
CA THR A 147 -6.42 -6.95 15.05
C THR A 147 -7.04 -6.06 16.13
N TRP A 148 -6.27 -5.14 16.72
CA TRP A 148 -6.75 -4.24 17.75
C TRP A 148 -7.84 -3.27 17.28
N ILE A 149 -7.75 -2.78 16.03
CA ILE A 149 -8.77 -1.89 15.44
C ILE A 149 -10.06 -2.64 15.22
N ILE A 150 -9.97 -3.86 14.69
CA ILE A 150 -11.12 -4.71 14.40
C ILE A 150 -11.83 -5.08 15.69
N LEU A 151 -11.06 -5.46 16.73
CA LEU A 151 -11.57 -5.74 18.05
C LEU A 151 -12.38 -4.56 18.59
N ILE A 152 -11.81 -3.35 18.60
CA ILE A 152 -12.52 -2.14 19.04
C ILE A 152 -13.75 -1.89 18.19
N GLY A 153 -13.64 -1.99 16.87
CA GLY A 153 -14.76 -1.80 15.93
C GLY A 153 -15.93 -2.75 16.19
N ALA A 154 -15.65 -3.99 16.59
CA ALA A 154 -16.66 -4.99 16.92
C ALA A 154 -17.36 -4.71 18.26
N VAL A 155 -16.61 -4.27 19.28
CA VAL A 155 -17.15 -4.15 20.66
C VAL A 155 -17.66 -2.75 21.02
N VAL A 156 -17.25 -1.70 20.29
CA VAL A 156 -17.54 -0.30 20.67
C VAL A 156 -19.05 -0.02 20.75
N SER A 157 -19.84 -0.56 19.82
CA SER A 157 -21.30 -0.38 19.81
C SER A 157 -21.97 -1.10 20.98
N GLN A 158 -21.44 -2.25 21.37
CA GLN A 158 -21.95 -3.07 22.46
C GLN A 158 -21.63 -2.43 23.82
N ILE A 159 -20.39 -1.96 24.00
CA ILE A 159 -19.90 -1.39 25.26
C ILE A 159 -20.54 -0.03 25.54
N PHE A 160 -20.53 0.88 24.57
CA PHE A 160 -21.08 2.23 24.78
C PHE A 160 -22.60 2.31 24.65
N GLY A 161 -23.24 1.29 24.04
CA GLY A 161 -24.68 1.14 24.03
C GLY A 161 -25.26 0.60 25.34
N ALA A 162 -24.49 -0.18 26.10
CA ALA A 162 -24.89 -0.69 27.41
C ALA A 162 -24.71 0.36 28.53
N PRO A 163 -25.43 0.21 29.67
CA PRO A 163 -25.07 0.92 30.90
C PRO A 163 -23.63 0.59 31.31
N PRO A 164 -22.80 1.54 31.79
CA PRO A 164 -23.12 2.87 32.34
C PRO A 164 -23.21 4.03 31.32
N TYR A 165 -22.91 3.80 30.04
CA TYR A 165 -22.79 4.87 29.05
C TYR A 165 -24.09 5.20 28.33
N SER A 166 -24.92 4.19 28.05
CA SER A 166 -26.25 4.32 27.44
C SER A 166 -26.33 5.33 26.30
N MET A 167 -25.32 5.32 25.42
CA MET A 167 -25.19 6.30 24.35
C MET A 167 -26.12 6.00 23.18
N SER A 168 -26.58 7.04 22.49
CA SER A 168 -27.24 6.89 21.20
C SER A 168 -26.27 6.39 20.13
N THR A 169 -26.80 5.72 19.10
CA THR A 169 -26.01 5.20 17.97
C THR A 169 -25.16 6.28 17.30
N THR A 170 -25.67 7.51 17.20
CA THR A 170 -24.93 8.66 16.64
C THR A 170 -23.78 9.10 17.55
N ALA A 171 -23.98 9.12 18.87
CA ALA A 171 -22.93 9.48 19.82
C ALA A 171 -21.79 8.44 19.81
N VAL A 172 -22.13 7.14 19.76
CA VAL A 172 -21.13 6.07 19.64
C VAL A 172 -20.38 6.15 18.31
N GLY A 173 -21.09 6.37 17.19
CA GLY A 173 -20.46 6.53 15.88
C GLY A 173 -19.50 7.73 15.81
N ASN A 174 -19.87 8.85 16.44
CA ASN A 174 -19.01 10.02 16.53
C ASN A 174 -17.77 9.75 17.39
N LEU A 175 -17.92 9.08 18.54
CA LEU A 175 -16.80 8.73 19.41
C LEU A 175 -15.84 7.73 18.73
N ALA A 176 -16.39 6.67 18.13
CA ALA A 176 -15.66 5.61 17.44
C ALA A 176 -15.06 6.05 16.10
N GLY A 177 -15.54 7.15 15.53
CA GLY A 177 -14.99 7.72 14.30
C GLY A 177 -13.97 8.82 14.56
N ILE A 178 -14.37 9.87 15.28
CA ILE A 178 -13.57 11.10 15.44
C ILE A 178 -12.28 10.84 16.23
N ALA A 179 -12.35 10.13 17.35
CA ALA A 179 -11.17 9.90 18.17
C ALA A 179 -10.12 9.02 17.45
N PRO A 180 -10.50 7.86 16.86
CA PRO A 180 -9.64 7.10 15.94
C PRO A 180 -9.12 7.89 14.74
N LEU A 181 -9.95 8.76 14.15
CA LEU A 181 -9.55 9.60 13.02
C LEU A 181 -8.41 10.55 13.39
N ILE A 182 -8.53 11.25 14.52
CA ILE A 182 -7.49 12.17 15.02
C ILE A 182 -6.21 11.39 15.30
N GLY A 183 -6.31 10.28 16.04
CA GLY A 183 -5.18 9.42 16.38
C GLY A 183 -4.44 8.92 15.14
N SER A 184 -5.18 8.31 14.21
CA SER A 184 -4.61 7.74 12.98
C SER A 184 -4.02 8.80 12.05
N THR A 185 -4.61 9.99 11.96
CA THR A 185 -4.09 11.09 11.14
C THR A 185 -2.75 11.56 11.70
N ILE A 186 -2.68 11.83 13.01
CA ILE A 186 -1.44 12.23 13.67
C ILE A 186 -0.39 11.10 13.55
N GLY A 187 -0.79 9.85 13.80
CA GLY A 187 0.09 8.68 13.73
C GLY A 187 0.66 8.43 12.33
N THR A 188 -0.14 8.64 11.28
CA THR A 188 0.34 8.47 9.89
C THR A 188 1.31 9.59 9.50
N LEU A 189 0.98 10.85 9.83
CA LEU A 189 1.83 12.01 9.50
C LEU A 189 3.16 11.98 10.26
N THR A 190 3.10 11.74 11.57
CA THR A 190 4.30 11.66 12.42
C THR A 190 5.07 10.37 12.15
N GLY A 191 4.38 9.24 11.90
CA GLY A 191 5.00 7.95 11.62
C GLY A 191 5.92 8.00 10.39
N GLY A 192 5.46 8.59 9.29
CA GLY A 192 6.30 8.73 8.09
C GLY A 192 7.53 9.59 8.34
N TRP A 193 7.32 10.80 8.86
CA TRP A 193 8.42 11.73 9.15
C TRP A 193 9.43 11.17 10.17
N SER A 194 8.96 10.56 11.25
CA SER A 194 9.80 9.96 12.28
C SER A 194 10.55 8.73 11.74
N CYS A 195 9.92 7.92 10.89
CA CYS A 195 10.55 6.74 10.28
C CYS A 195 11.76 7.16 9.44
N ASP A 196 11.60 8.17 8.58
CA ASP A 196 12.68 8.68 7.73
C ASP A 196 13.80 9.35 8.54
N LYS A 197 13.44 10.12 9.59
CA LYS A 197 14.42 10.78 10.45
C LYS A 197 15.26 9.80 11.25
N VAL A 198 14.64 8.77 11.83
CA VAL A 198 15.35 7.74 12.59
C VAL A 198 16.27 6.95 11.67
N ALA A 199 15.78 6.57 10.48
CA ALA A 199 16.58 5.83 9.51
C ALA A 199 17.79 6.66 9.02
N GLY A 200 17.60 7.94 8.72
CA GLY A 200 18.70 8.83 8.33
C GLY A 200 19.72 9.07 9.45
N TYR A 201 19.27 9.23 10.70
CA TYR A 201 20.14 9.38 11.86
C TYR A 201 21.00 8.13 12.10
N LEU A 202 20.42 6.94 11.96
CA LEU A 202 21.13 5.68 12.13
C LEU A 202 22.10 5.40 10.99
N ALA A 203 21.73 5.73 9.75
CA ALA A 203 22.64 5.65 8.61
C ALA A 203 23.87 6.56 8.79
N LEU A 204 23.67 7.80 9.27
CA LEU A 204 24.77 8.71 9.61
C LEU A 204 25.69 8.13 10.71
N ARG A 205 25.10 7.47 11.71
CA ARG A 205 25.85 6.79 12.78
C ARG A 205 26.54 5.50 12.29
N ASN A 206 26.01 4.86 11.25
CA ASN A 206 26.54 3.65 10.61
C ASN A 206 27.50 3.96 9.45
N ARG A 207 28.29 5.04 9.55
CA ARG A 207 29.28 5.44 8.53
C ARG A 207 28.68 5.66 7.14
N GLY A 208 27.40 6.02 7.06
CA GLY A 208 26.69 6.27 5.80
C GLY A 208 26.10 5.02 5.14
N VAL A 209 26.23 3.82 5.74
CA VAL A 209 25.60 2.60 5.22
C VAL A 209 24.16 2.52 5.70
N TYR A 210 23.22 2.51 4.75
CA TYR A 210 21.79 2.40 5.01
C TYR A 210 21.36 0.93 5.07
N GLU A 211 20.67 0.57 6.16
CA GLU A 211 20.07 -0.74 6.37
C GLU A 211 18.55 -0.57 6.56
N PRO A 212 17.71 -1.39 5.91
CA PRO A 212 16.24 -1.28 6.00
C PRO A 212 15.71 -1.49 7.43
N GLU A 213 16.47 -2.18 8.29
CA GLU A 213 16.15 -2.47 9.70
C GLU A 213 16.06 -1.20 10.55
N PHE A 214 16.72 -0.11 10.15
CA PHE A 214 16.67 1.14 10.88
C PHE A 214 15.26 1.75 10.94
N ARG A 215 14.42 1.45 9.95
CA ARG A 215 13.00 1.85 9.95
C ARG A 215 12.18 1.07 10.97
N LEU A 216 12.56 -0.18 11.26
CA LEU A 216 11.81 -1.08 12.15
C LEU A 216 11.74 -0.54 13.58
N LEU A 217 12.74 0.26 13.99
CA LEU A 217 12.83 0.78 15.35
C LEU A 217 11.64 1.68 15.75
N ILE A 218 10.93 2.27 14.79
CA ILE A 218 9.72 3.04 15.07
C ILE A 218 8.55 2.18 15.58
N ILE A 219 8.59 0.87 15.33
CA ILE A 219 7.57 -0.06 15.80
C ILE A 219 7.63 -0.24 17.31
N ILE A 220 8.81 -0.09 17.94
CA ILE A 220 8.96 -0.23 19.39
C ILE A 220 8.13 0.82 20.16
N PRO A 221 8.28 2.14 19.92
CA PRO A 221 7.44 3.14 20.58
C PRO A 221 5.97 3.05 20.15
N ALA A 222 5.68 2.63 18.91
CA ALA A 222 4.31 2.37 18.47
C ALA A 222 3.68 1.21 19.26
N PHE A 223 4.41 0.14 19.51
CA PHE A 223 3.94 -1.01 20.29
C PHE A 223 3.64 -0.63 21.75
N VAL A 224 4.50 0.20 22.35
CA VAL A 224 4.24 0.74 23.70
C VAL A 224 2.97 1.59 23.72
N ALA A 225 2.80 2.49 22.74
CA ALA A 225 1.60 3.29 22.61
C ALA A 225 0.34 2.42 22.36
N MET A 226 0.48 1.34 21.60
CA MET A 226 -0.60 0.38 21.35
C MET A 226 -1.02 -0.35 22.63
N ALA A 227 -0.05 -0.81 23.44
CA ALA A 227 -0.32 -1.42 24.73
C ALA A 227 -1.02 -0.45 25.68
N ILE A 228 -0.54 0.80 25.75
CA ILE A 228 -1.18 1.85 26.56
C ILE A 228 -2.61 2.12 26.07
N GLY A 229 -2.83 2.22 24.76
CA GLY A 229 -4.15 2.44 24.18
C GLY A 229 -5.11 1.28 24.43
N GLY A 230 -4.68 0.03 24.20
CA GLY A 230 -5.51 -1.16 24.33
C GLY A 230 -5.84 -1.50 25.78
N PHE A 231 -4.81 -1.69 26.61
CA PHE A 231 -5.01 -2.02 28.02
C PHE A 231 -5.56 -0.83 28.81
N GLY A 232 -5.17 0.40 28.46
CA GLY A 232 -5.72 1.62 29.05
C GLY A 232 -7.21 1.80 28.75
N LEU A 233 -7.64 1.47 27.52
CA LEU A 233 -9.07 1.45 27.17
C LEU A 233 -9.83 0.40 27.99
N GLY A 234 -9.30 -0.83 28.08
CA GLY A 234 -9.91 -1.89 28.89
C GLY A 234 -10.07 -1.48 30.36
N ALA A 235 -9.03 -0.91 30.97
CA ALA A 235 -9.07 -0.42 32.35
C ALA A 235 -10.02 0.78 32.53
N ALA A 236 -10.16 1.64 31.51
CA ALA A 236 -11.09 2.77 31.56
C ALA A 236 -12.55 2.32 31.52
N ILE A 237 -12.84 1.29 30.73
CA ILE A 237 -14.17 0.68 30.63
C ILE A 237 -14.53 -0.06 31.92
N ASP A 238 -13.60 -0.84 32.49
CA ASP A 238 -13.80 -1.58 33.75
C ASP A 238 -14.17 -0.65 34.92
N LYS A 239 -13.52 0.53 34.97
CA LYS A 239 -13.80 1.56 35.98
C LYS A 239 -15.00 2.46 35.66
N GLY A 240 -15.65 2.27 34.50
CA GLY A 240 -16.75 3.12 34.06
C GLY A 240 -16.36 4.60 33.91
N LEU A 241 -15.10 4.89 33.52
CA LEU A 241 -14.62 6.27 33.35
C LEU A 241 -15.35 7.00 32.22
N SER A 242 -15.22 8.33 32.16
CA SER A 242 -15.94 9.11 31.15
C SER A 242 -15.70 8.60 29.71
N PRO A 243 -16.69 8.73 28.82
CA PRO A 243 -16.54 8.30 27.42
C PRO A 243 -15.42 9.03 26.68
N VAL A 244 -15.16 10.28 27.07
CA VAL A 244 -14.07 11.09 26.51
C VAL A 244 -12.72 10.47 26.86
N THR A 245 -12.55 9.99 28.10
CA THR A 245 -11.34 9.27 28.52
C THR A 245 -11.12 8.01 27.67
N CYS A 246 -12.18 7.25 27.40
CA CYS A 246 -12.11 6.10 26.51
C CYS A 246 -11.78 6.51 25.06
N GLY A 247 -12.33 7.64 24.60
CA GLY A 247 -11.97 8.27 23.33
C GLY A 247 -10.48 8.58 23.22
N VAL A 248 -9.86 9.12 24.26
CA VAL A 248 -8.41 9.38 24.29
C VAL A 248 -7.61 8.10 24.13
N PHE A 249 -7.96 7.02 24.83
CA PHE A 249 -7.28 5.73 24.65
C PHE A 249 -7.49 5.12 23.26
N MET A 250 -8.69 5.25 22.68
CA MET A 250 -8.95 4.87 21.28
C MET A 250 -8.13 5.68 20.28
N ALA A 251 -7.91 6.97 20.54
CA ALA A 251 -7.05 7.83 19.74
C ALA A 251 -5.57 7.43 19.86
N ILE A 252 -5.08 7.15 21.08
CA ILE A 252 -3.70 6.67 21.31
C ILE A 252 -3.47 5.33 20.59
N LEU A 253 -4.43 4.41 20.68
CA LEU A 253 -4.36 3.13 19.97
C LEU A 253 -4.32 3.34 18.45
N ASN A 254 -5.17 4.22 17.90
CA ASN A 254 -5.16 4.51 16.46
C ASN A 254 -3.91 5.27 16.00
N PHE A 255 -3.31 6.08 16.87
CA PHE A 255 -2.00 6.69 16.62
C PHE A 255 -0.93 5.62 16.48
N ALA A 256 -0.89 4.66 17.42
CA ALA A 256 0.05 3.55 17.39
C ALA A 256 -0.11 2.70 16.13
N VAL A 257 -1.35 2.43 15.73
CA VAL A 257 -1.65 1.69 14.49
C VAL A 257 -1.23 2.48 13.25
N GLY A 258 -1.50 3.78 13.18
CA GLY A 258 -1.05 4.64 12.08
C GLY A 258 0.48 4.65 11.91
N ALA A 259 1.21 4.80 13.03
CA ALA A 259 2.67 4.78 13.04
C ALA A 259 3.23 3.38 12.72
N GLY A 260 2.65 2.33 13.33
CA GLY A 260 3.06 0.93 13.15
C GLY A 260 2.88 0.45 11.71
N CYS A 261 1.71 0.70 11.10
CA CYS A 261 1.45 0.39 9.69
C CYS A 261 2.46 1.09 8.78
N THR A 262 2.77 2.37 9.04
CA THR A 262 3.74 3.11 8.23
C THR A 262 5.13 2.48 8.31
N GLY A 263 5.57 2.04 9.49
CA GLY A 263 6.83 1.33 9.67
C GLY A 263 6.87 -0.03 8.95
N VAL A 264 5.82 -0.83 9.06
CA VAL A 264 5.72 -2.15 8.42
C VAL A 264 5.67 -2.03 6.89
N VAL A 265 4.90 -1.08 6.34
CA VAL A 265 4.88 -0.83 4.88
C VAL A 265 6.24 -0.38 4.40
N ALA A 266 6.85 0.60 5.07
CA ALA A 266 8.15 1.14 4.64
C ALA A 266 9.24 0.07 4.65
N TYR A 267 9.29 -0.77 5.69
CA TYR A 267 10.21 -1.90 5.75
C TYR A 267 9.95 -2.92 4.63
N THR A 268 8.69 -3.33 4.44
CA THR A 268 8.34 -4.33 3.41
C THR A 268 8.66 -3.79 2.01
N ASN A 269 8.42 -2.51 1.76
CA ASN A 269 8.73 -1.85 0.50
C ASN A 269 10.26 -1.80 0.24
N ASP A 270 11.05 -1.50 1.26
CA ASP A 270 12.51 -1.45 1.12
C ASP A 270 13.11 -2.84 0.86
N VAL A 271 12.63 -3.87 1.56
CA VAL A 271 13.06 -5.27 1.35
C VAL A 271 12.60 -5.80 -0.01
N CYS A 272 11.40 -5.42 -0.47
CA CYS A 272 10.82 -5.89 -1.72
C CYS A 272 10.96 -4.88 -2.87
N SER A 273 11.97 -4.00 -2.87
CA SER A 273 12.09 -2.88 -3.82
C SER A 273 11.97 -3.27 -5.31
N GLN A 274 12.35 -4.49 -5.70
CA GLN A 274 12.17 -5.00 -7.08
C GLN A 274 10.78 -5.62 -7.38
N ARG A 275 9.96 -5.95 -6.36
CA ARG A 275 8.62 -6.59 -6.49
C ARG A 275 7.56 -5.99 -5.54
N SER A 276 7.68 -4.71 -5.20
CA SER A 276 6.92 -4.07 -4.12
C SER A 276 5.40 -4.10 -4.32
N SER A 277 4.92 -3.95 -5.56
CA SER A 277 3.49 -4.03 -5.89
C SER A 277 2.88 -5.41 -5.61
N GLU A 278 3.65 -6.49 -5.84
CA GLU A 278 3.22 -7.87 -5.58
C GLU A 278 3.21 -8.18 -4.08
N ALA A 279 4.20 -7.68 -3.34
CA ALA A 279 4.29 -7.82 -1.88
C ALA A 279 3.14 -7.08 -1.15
N PHE A 280 2.78 -5.88 -1.62
CA PHE A 280 1.67 -5.12 -1.06
C PHE A 280 0.32 -5.80 -1.30
N GLY A 281 0.09 -6.31 -2.52
CA GLY A 281 -1.11 -7.08 -2.87
C GLY A 281 -1.27 -8.35 -2.03
N LEU A 282 -0.17 -9.07 -1.81
CA LEU A 282 -0.13 -10.25 -0.94
C LEU A 282 -0.51 -9.94 0.50
N THR A 283 0.09 -8.91 1.10
CA THR A 283 -0.17 -8.56 2.51
C THR A 283 -1.66 -8.30 2.75
N MET A 284 -2.35 -7.70 1.78
CA MET A 284 -3.80 -7.47 1.80
C MET A 284 -4.64 -8.74 1.62
N VAL A 285 -4.19 -9.68 0.78
CA VAL A 285 -4.88 -10.97 0.56
C VAL A 285 -4.73 -11.90 1.77
N SER A 286 -3.54 -11.97 2.37
CA SER A 286 -3.26 -12.77 3.57
C SER A 286 -4.20 -12.40 4.72
N TYR A 287 -4.44 -11.10 4.92
CA TYR A 287 -5.38 -10.59 5.92
C TYR A 287 -6.79 -11.19 5.74
N HIS A 288 -7.30 -11.26 4.50
CA HIS A 288 -8.63 -11.80 4.21
C HIS A 288 -8.75 -13.32 4.39
N PHE A 289 -7.65 -14.07 4.18
CA PHE A 289 -7.64 -15.51 4.41
C PHE A 289 -7.68 -15.86 5.89
N PHE A 290 -6.90 -15.17 6.72
CA PHE A 290 -6.90 -15.39 8.18
C PHE A 290 -8.24 -15.02 8.84
N GLU A 291 -8.93 -13.98 8.36
CA GLU A 291 -10.27 -13.64 8.87
C GLU A 291 -11.34 -14.68 8.51
N LYS A 292 -11.12 -15.47 7.45
CA LYS A 292 -12.09 -16.48 7.00
C LYS A 292 -12.01 -17.78 7.81
N ASP A 293 -10.82 -18.17 8.25
CA ASP A 293 -10.62 -19.38 9.04
C ASP A 293 -11.16 -19.23 10.48
N GLU A 294 -11.25 -18.00 11.00
CA GLU A 294 -11.85 -17.73 12.32
C GLU A 294 -13.39 -17.81 12.29
N LYS A 295 -14.03 -17.59 11.13
CA LYS A 295 -15.50 -17.69 10.98
C LYS A 295 -16.01 -19.11 10.65
N ILE A 296 -15.12 -20.08 10.45
CA ILE A 296 -15.48 -21.48 10.16
C ILE A 296 -15.45 -22.36 11.45
N ASN A 297 -14.92 -21.84 12.55
CA ASN A 297 -14.80 -22.56 13.83
C ASN A 297 -15.68 -22.01 14.97
N VAL A 298 -16.77 -21.31 14.65
CA VAL A 298 -17.84 -20.93 15.60
C VAL A 298 -19.19 -21.24 14.97
#